data_AF-A0A1V4WD71-F1
#
_entry.id   AF-A0A1V4WD71-F1
#
_cell.length_a   1.000
_cell.length_b   1.000
_cell.length_c   1.000
_cell.angle_alpha   90.00
_cell.angle_beta   90.00
_cell.angle_gamma   90.00
#
_symmetry.space_group_name_H-M   'P 1'
#
loop_
_entity.id
_entity.type
_entity.pdbx_description
1 polymer ?
#
loop_
_entity_poly.entity_id
_entity_poly.type
_entity_poly.pdbx_seq_one_letter_code
_entity_poly.pdbx_strand_id
1 'polypeptide(L)'
;MTNRIGILAVILCLVGFIGCAVKPTERPLSDRDVEAARRSLVMSEKTTDTDGVWHTVYTEPSNYLAGTGLRTVVRAKSGERIELWWVVDWLGKGRAFPRWHYELRYFGPDGSSLTSKGFQIGECHFSGGCNSVRYRTSGSGGEGMPNEFLALHWDSWDYGNDGEEGYLDRIQHVYDVTRNWYVVAKGLYRYPQGCVPPISSPPDVCDAREECKPPYRLLKEEILESRPLIPERI
;
A
#
# COMPACT_ATOMS: atom_id res chain seq x y z
N MET A 1 -24.39 -19.93 -57.37
CA MET A 1 -23.41 -20.83 -56.75
C MET A 1 -22.04 -20.38 -57.24
N THR A 2 -21.10 -19.83 -56.48
CA THR A 2 -20.92 -19.74 -55.03
C THR A 2 -19.83 -18.67 -54.77
N ASN A 3 -20.07 -17.80 -53.80
CA ASN A 3 -19.17 -16.97 -52.97
C ASN A 3 -17.82 -16.41 -53.49
N ARG A 4 -17.82 -15.07 -53.59
CA ARG A 4 -16.73 -14.19 -53.14
C ARG A 4 -16.43 -14.42 -51.65
N ILE A 5 -15.17 -14.32 -51.20
CA ILE A 5 -14.72 -13.73 -49.91
C ILE A 5 -13.17 -13.81 -49.83
N GLY A 6 -12.53 -12.63 -49.89
CA GLY A 6 -11.43 -12.22 -49.02
C GLY A 6 -10.18 -13.10 -48.87
N ILE A 7 -9.33 -13.17 -49.89
CA ILE A 7 -7.90 -13.49 -49.71
C ILE A 7 -7.14 -12.16 -49.74
N LEU A 8 -7.28 -11.35 -48.68
CA LEU A 8 -6.54 -10.09 -48.54
C LEU A 8 -6.58 -9.58 -47.08
N ALA A 9 -6.09 -10.38 -46.13
CA ALA A 9 -5.84 -9.93 -44.75
C ALA A 9 -4.94 -10.88 -43.92
N VAL A 10 -3.86 -11.42 -44.51
CA VAL A 10 -2.88 -12.26 -43.76
C VAL A 10 -1.48 -11.61 -43.71
N ILE A 11 -1.33 -10.38 -44.19
CA ILE A 11 -0.10 -9.58 -44.07
C ILE A 11 -0.38 -8.40 -43.14
N LEU A 12 -0.63 -8.68 -41.86
CA LEU A 12 -0.67 -7.67 -40.78
C LEU A 12 -0.68 -8.35 -39.39
N CYS A 13 0.22 -9.32 -39.18
CA CYS A 13 0.52 -9.88 -37.85
C CYS A 13 2.03 -10.04 -37.60
N LEU A 14 2.88 -9.42 -38.41
CA LEU A 14 4.35 -9.49 -38.28
C LEU A 14 5.02 -8.12 -38.06
N VAL A 15 4.26 -7.16 -37.54
CA VAL A 15 4.83 -6.00 -36.86
C VAL A 15 4.35 -6.07 -35.41
N GLY A 16 4.76 -7.15 -34.74
CA GLY A 16 4.82 -7.16 -33.28
C GLY A 16 5.77 -6.05 -32.89
N PHE A 17 5.20 -4.90 -32.52
CA PHE A 17 5.89 -3.84 -31.83
C PHE A 17 6.63 -4.48 -30.66
N ILE A 18 7.94 -4.68 -30.83
CA ILE A 18 8.90 -4.78 -29.75
C ILE A 18 8.94 -3.37 -29.15
N GLY A 19 7.86 -3.00 -28.48
CA GLY A 19 7.88 -1.98 -27.47
C GLY A 19 8.67 -2.59 -26.33
N CYS A 20 10.00 -2.44 -26.39
CA CYS A 20 10.80 -2.46 -25.19
C CYS A 20 10.21 -1.39 -24.29
N ALA A 21 9.26 -1.77 -23.43
CA ALA A 21 8.98 -1.04 -22.22
C ALA A 21 10.31 -1.06 -21.48
N VAL A 22 11.09 0.00 -21.67
CA VAL A 22 12.24 0.32 -20.85
C VAL A 22 11.66 0.38 -19.45
N LYS A 23 11.83 -0.72 -18.71
CA LYS A 23 11.54 -0.73 -17.28
C LYS A 23 12.29 0.48 -16.74
N PRO A 24 11.65 1.41 -16.02
CA PRO A 24 12.42 2.36 -15.24
C PRO A 24 13.30 1.50 -14.35
N THR A 25 14.60 1.48 -14.64
CA THR A 25 15.56 0.75 -13.84
C THR A 25 15.47 1.39 -12.47
N GLU A 26 14.93 0.66 -11.49
CA GLU A 26 14.87 1.12 -10.11
C GLU A 26 16.27 1.58 -9.72
N ARG A 27 16.41 2.88 -9.48
CA ARG A 27 17.69 3.44 -9.08
C ARG A 27 18.02 2.81 -7.71
N PRO A 28 19.23 2.27 -7.52
CA PRO A 28 19.63 1.77 -6.22
C PRO A 28 19.52 2.90 -5.19
N LEU A 29 18.91 2.60 -4.04
CA LEU A 29 18.75 3.55 -2.94
C LEU A 29 20.12 4.04 -2.49
N SER A 30 20.28 5.36 -2.37
CA SER A 30 21.48 5.94 -1.79
C SER A 30 21.41 5.90 -0.26
N ASP A 31 22.56 5.98 0.42
CA ASP A 31 22.61 6.09 1.89
C ASP A 31 21.77 7.25 2.42
N ARG A 32 21.68 8.34 1.65
CA ARG A 32 20.83 9.50 1.96
C ARG A 32 19.34 9.15 1.91
N ASP A 33 18.92 8.34 0.95
CA ASP A 33 17.52 7.91 0.79
C ASP A 33 17.13 6.95 1.92
N VAL A 34 18.06 6.08 2.33
CA VAL A 34 17.91 5.17 3.48
C VAL A 34 17.82 5.94 4.79
N GLU A 35 18.68 6.93 5.00
CA GLU A 35 18.65 7.78 6.19
C GLU A 35 17.38 8.64 6.25
N ALA A 36 16.95 9.21 5.12
CA ALA A 36 15.68 9.91 5.02
C ALA A 36 14.49 9.00 5.34
N ALA A 37 14.49 7.77 4.81
CA ALA A 37 13.48 6.78 5.12
C ALA A 37 13.44 6.43 6.60
N ARG A 38 14.60 6.15 7.23
CA ARG A 38 14.68 5.89 8.67
C ARG A 38 14.13 7.05 9.50
N ARG A 39 14.46 8.29 9.14
CA ARG A 39 13.91 9.46 9.83
C ARG A 39 12.41 9.56 9.67
N SER A 40 11.87 9.32 8.48
CA SER A 40 10.42 9.33 8.26
C SER A 40 9.73 8.24 9.08
N LEU A 41 10.27 7.01 9.11
CA LEU A 41 9.75 5.92 9.94
C LEU A 41 9.80 6.25 11.45
N VAL A 42 10.92 6.77 11.95
CA VAL A 42 11.07 7.11 13.38
C VAL A 42 10.18 8.29 13.80
N MET A 43 10.13 9.35 12.98
CA MET A 43 9.28 10.52 13.26
C MET A 43 7.80 10.18 13.24
N SER A 44 7.44 9.12 12.51
CA SER A 44 6.07 8.71 12.35
C SER A 44 5.65 7.61 13.34
N GLU A 45 6.60 6.92 13.98
CA GLU A 45 6.35 6.08 15.15
C GLU A 45 6.25 6.85 16.47
N LYS A 46 6.77 8.09 16.54
CA LYS A 46 6.58 8.95 17.72
C LYS A 46 5.10 9.27 17.93
N THR A 47 4.50 8.60 18.92
CA THR A 47 3.10 8.76 19.34
C THR A 47 2.85 10.05 20.11
N THR A 48 3.89 10.72 20.60
CA THR A 48 3.78 11.86 21.50
C THR A 48 4.92 12.85 21.28
N ASP A 49 4.73 13.81 20.38
CA ASP A 49 5.36 15.13 20.45
C ASP A 49 4.45 16.13 19.70
N THR A 50 3.68 16.83 20.53
CA THR A 50 2.95 18.12 20.42
C THR A 50 1.99 18.49 19.28
N ASP A 51 1.97 17.93 18.06
CA ASP A 51 1.10 18.53 17.00
C ASP A 51 0.29 17.54 16.15
N GLY A 52 -0.33 16.51 16.73
CA GLY A 52 -1.34 15.75 15.98
C GLY A 52 -1.88 14.47 16.63
N VAL A 53 -3.03 14.00 16.14
CA VAL A 53 -3.74 12.81 16.63
C VAL A 53 -3.67 11.68 15.58
N TRP A 54 -3.33 10.48 16.03
CA TRP A 54 -3.34 9.27 15.22
C TRP A 54 -4.70 8.58 15.27
N HIS A 55 -5.17 8.15 14.10
CA HIS A 55 -6.37 7.34 13.92
C HIS A 55 -6.03 6.10 13.12
N THR A 56 -6.77 5.02 13.33
CA THR A 56 -6.59 3.75 12.61
C THR A 56 -7.89 3.36 11.94
N VAL A 57 -7.78 2.92 10.69
CA VAL A 57 -8.86 2.30 9.92
C VAL A 57 -8.39 0.91 9.54
N TYR A 58 -9.15 -0.09 9.95
CA TYR A 58 -8.92 -1.47 9.57
C TYR A 58 -9.60 -1.74 8.24
N THR A 59 -8.94 -2.51 7.38
CA THR A 59 -9.56 -2.93 6.13
C THR A 59 -10.23 -4.28 6.35
N GLU A 60 -11.50 -4.40 5.99
CA GLU A 60 -12.17 -5.71 6.00
C GLU A 60 -11.50 -6.64 4.99
N PRO A 61 -11.22 -7.92 5.36
CA PRO A 61 -10.66 -8.90 4.44
C PRO A 61 -11.49 -9.02 3.16
N SER A 62 -10.82 -8.95 2.00
CA SER A 62 -11.42 -9.08 0.68
C SER A 62 -10.80 -10.28 -0.03
N ASN A 63 -11.65 -11.13 -0.58
CA ASN A 63 -11.23 -12.26 -1.40
C ASN A 63 -11.63 -12.04 -2.86
N TYR A 64 -11.32 -13.00 -3.74
CA TYR A 64 -11.66 -12.91 -5.16
C TYR A 64 -13.18 -12.91 -5.45
N LEU A 65 -14.01 -13.36 -4.49
CA LEU A 65 -15.48 -13.27 -4.57
C LEU A 65 -15.99 -11.87 -4.17
N ALA A 66 -15.20 -11.12 -3.40
CA ALA A 66 -15.53 -9.75 -3.07
C ALA A 66 -15.38 -8.90 -4.35
N GLY A 67 -16.50 -8.36 -4.86
CA GLY A 67 -16.48 -7.50 -6.06
C GLY A 67 -15.50 -6.34 -5.90
N THR A 68 -14.81 -5.96 -6.98
CA THR A 68 -13.83 -4.86 -6.96
C THR A 68 -14.48 -3.50 -6.73
N GLY A 69 -13.73 -2.55 -6.18
CA GLY A 69 -14.21 -1.19 -5.96
C GLY A 69 -13.69 -0.54 -4.69
N LEU A 70 -14.23 0.64 -4.41
CA LEU A 70 -13.93 1.42 -3.21
C LEU A 70 -14.43 0.68 -1.96
N ARG A 71 -13.54 0.47 -1.00
CA ARG A 71 -13.83 -0.17 0.30
C ARG A 71 -14.06 0.85 1.39
N THR A 72 -13.18 1.86 1.45
CA THR A 72 -13.22 2.84 2.53
C THR A 72 -12.76 4.19 2.01
N VAL A 73 -13.39 5.25 2.50
CA VAL A 73 -12.98 6.63 2.24
C VAL A 73 -12.93 7.39 3.57
N VAL A 74 -11.84 8.13 3.78
CA VAL A 74 -11.73 9.10 4.89
C VAL A 74 -11.47 10.46 4.28
N ARG A 75 -12.27 11.45 4.68
CA ARG A 75 -12.20 12.83 4.17
C ARG A 75 -11.73 13.77 5.25
N ALA A 76 -10.99 14.79 4.87
CA ALA A 76 -10.56 15.89 5.72
C ALA A 76 -11.23 17.21 5.31
N LYS A 77 -11.31 18.17 6.24
CA LYS A 77 -11.91 19.50 5.99
C LYS A 77 -11.12 20.32 4.98
N SER A 78 -9.83 20.07 4.84
CA SER A 78 -8.94 20.60 3.80
C SER A 78 -9.36 20.22 2.36
N GLY A 79 -10.31 19.29 2.21
CA GLY A 79 -10.67 18.70 0.91
C GLY A 79 -9.84 17.45 0.58
N GLU A 80 -8.82 17.15 1.38
CA GLU A 80 -8.04 15.93 1.21
C GLU A 80 -8.89 14.68 1.48
N ARG A 81 -8.54 13.57 0.85
CA ARG A 81 -9.12 12.26 1.18
C ARG A 81 -8.14 11.13 0.93
N ILE A 82 -8.32 10.08 1.70
CA ILE A 82 -7.71 8.78 1.44
C ILE A 82 -8.80 7.81 1.01
N GLU A 83 -8.49 7.01 0.01
CA GLU A 83 -9.39 5.99 -0.52
C GLU A 83 -8.68 4.65 -0.57
N LEU A 84 -9.31 3.64 0.01
CA LEU A 84 -8.87 2.25 -0.07
C LEU A 84 -9.71 1.50 -1.10
N TRP A 85 -9.04 0.88 -2.06
CA TRP A 85 -9.65 0.17 -3.16
C TRP A 85 -9.29 -1.31 -3.12
N TRP A 86 -10.24 -2.17 -3.49
CA TRP A 86 -9.99 -3.56 -3.87
C TRP A 86 -10.00 -3.64 -5.39
N VAL A 87 -8.82 -3.83 -5.97
CA VAL A 87 -8.62 -3.78 -7.42
C VAL A 87 -8.17 -5.13 -7.96
N VAL A 88 -8.39 -5.32 -9.26
CA VAL A 88 -7.88 -6.46 -10.01
C VAL A 88 -6.91 -5.95 -11.07
N ASP A 89 -5.68 -6.45 -11.00
CA ASP A 89 -4.69 -6.22 -12.03
C ASP A 89 -4.73 -7.37 -13.04
N TRP A 90 -5.18 -7.07 -14.26
CA TRP A 90 -5.30 -8.06 -15.33
C TRP A 90 -4.03 -8.22 -16.17
N LEU A 91 -3.11 -7.24 -16.15
CA LEU A 91 -1.99 -7.16 -17.11
C LEU A 91 -0.67 -6.62 -16.53
N GLY A 92 -0.59 -6.30 -15.24
CA GLY A 92 0.61 -5.72 -14.65
C GLY A 92 1.75 -6.71 -14.42
N LYS A 93 2.97 -6.17 -14.46
CA LYS A 93 4.25 -6.86 -14.23
C LYS A 93 4.46 -8.12 -15.11
N GLY A 94 3.83 -8.21 -16.29
CA GLY A 94 4.09 -9.25 -17.30
C GLY A 94 3.48 -10.63 -17.00
N ARG A 95 2.38 -10.69 -16.25
CA ARG A 95 1.75 -11.95 -15.82
C ARG A 95 0.48 -12.26 -16.61
N ALA A 96 0.20 -13.56 -16.77
CA ALA A 96 -0.96 -14.07 -17.52
C ALA A 96 -2.24 -14.26 -16.67
N PHE A 97 -2.18 -14.02 -15.36
CA PHE A 97 -3.29 -14.28 -14.43
C PHE A 97 -3.65 -13.04 -13.62
N PRO A 98 -4.97 -12.77 -13.42
CA PRO A 98 -5.42 -11.62 -12.65
C PRO A 98 -4.94 -11.70 -11.20
N ARG A 99 -4.53 -10.55 -10.65
CA ARG A 99 -4.13 -10.42 -9.26
C ARG A 99 -4.97 -9.37 -8.54
N TRP A 100 -5.70 -9.83 -7.54
CA TRP A 100 -6.38 -8.94 -6.63
C TRP A 100 -5.43 -8.39 -5.58
N HIS A 101 -5.59 -7.12 -5.27
CA HIS A 101 -4.83 -6.46 -4.23
C HIS A 101 -5.58 -5.23 -3.74
N TYR A 102 -5.19 -4.78 -2.55
CA TYR A 102 -5.62 -3.48 -2.08
C TYR A 102 -4.73 -2.39 -2.65
N GLU A 103 -5.32 -1.24 -2.93
CA GLU A 103 -4.63 -0.03 -3.32
C GLU A 103 -5.09 1.13 -2.42
N LEU A 104 -4.15 1.88 -1.85
CA LEU A 104 -4.43 3.06 -1.04
C LEU A 104 -4.06 4.27 -1.87
N ARG A 105 -5.01 5.18 -2.03
CA ARG A 105 -4.85 6.40 -2.80
C ARG A 105 -5.00 7.60 -1.90
N TYR A 106 -4.18 8.61 -2.16
CA TYR A 106 -4.27 9.90 -1.53
C TYR A 106 -4.67 10.96 -2.55
N PHE A 107 -5.56 11.84 -2.13
CA PHE A 107 -6.00 13.01 -2.86
C PHE A 107 -5.71 14.22 -2.00
N GLY A 108 -4.92 15.15 -2.53
CA GLY A 108 -4.58 16.38 -1.80
C GLY A 108 -5.74 17.38 -1.75
N PRO A 109 -5.50 18.57 -1.17
CA PRO A 109 -6.55 19.52 -0.83
C PRO A 109 -7.28 20.07 -2.07
N ASP A 110 -8.49 20.57 -1.84
CA ASP A 110 -9.31 21.16 -2.89
C ASP A 110 -8.57 22.32 -3.58
N GLY A 111 -8.65 22.38 -4.91
CA GLY A 111 -7.94 23.37 -5.72
C GLY A 111 -6.49 23.00 -6.09
N SER A 112 -5.91 21.94 -5.52
CA SER A 112 -4.62 21.41 -5.98
C SER A 112 -4.78 20.61 -7.28
N SER A 113 -4.41 21.22 -8.41
CA SER A 113 -4.47 20.55 -9.71
C SER A 113 -3.59 19.30 -9.78
N LEU A 114 -2.45 19.31 -9.08
CA LEU A 114 -1.46 18.23 -9.04
C LEU A 114 -1.99 16.96 -8.38
N THR A 115 -2.86 17.11 -7.37
CA THR A 115 -3.30 16.00 -6.53
C THR A 115 -4.80 15.70 -6.65
N SER A 116 -5.53 16.47 -7.47
CA SER A 116 -6.98 16.33 -7.69
C SER A 116 -7.40 14.95 -8.23
N LYS A 117 -6.55 14.32 -9.05
CA LYS A 117 -6.78 12.97 -9.60
C LYS A 117 -6.42 11.85 -8.62
N GLY A 118 -5.77 12.20 -7.51
CA GLY A 118 -5.18 11.26 -6.57
C GLY A 118 -4.00 10.49 -7.13
N PHE A 119 -3.22 9.91 -6.24
CA PHE A 119 -2.11 9.02 -6.57
C PHE A 119 -2.01 7.89 -5.55
N GLN A 120 -1.43 6.78 -5.99
CA GLN A 120 -1.22 5.61 -5.16
C GLN A 120 -0.14 5.87 -4.12
N ILE A 121 -0.43 5.52 -2.87
CA ILE A 121 0.45 5.63 -1.70
C ILE A 121 0.60 4.29 -0.96
N GLY A 122 0.31 3.18 -1.64
CA GLY A 122 0.59 1.83 -1.19
C GLY A 122 -0.15 0.77 -2.01
N GLU A 123 0.33 -0.46 -1.94
CA GLU A 123 -0.36 -1.65 -2.42
C GLU A 123 -0.17 -2.80 -1.43
N CYS A 124 -1.20 -3.62 -1.23
CA CYS A 124 -1.06 -4.84 -0.46
C CYS A 124 -1.65 -6.05 -1.19
N HIS A 125 -0.84 -7.09 -1.30
CA HIS A 125 -1.21 -8.37 -1.91
C HIS A 125 -1.61 -9.45 -0.90
N PHE A 126 -1.55 -9.17 0.40
CA PHE A 126 -2.02 -10.10 1.43
C PHE A 126 -3.54 -10.06 1.52
N SER A 127 -4.20 -10.74 0.57
CA SER A 127 -5.66 -10.87 0.54
C SER A 127 -6.23 -11.56 1.78
N GLY A 128 -5.43 -12.44 2.41
CA GLY A 128 -5.67 -13.04 3.71
C GLY A 128 -4.65 -12.57 4.75
N GLY A 129 -4.25 -11.31 4.73
CA GLY A 129 -3.42 -10.70 5.77
C GLY A 129 -4.14 -9.56 6.47
N CYS A 130 -3.59 -9.12 7.60
CA CYS A 130 -4.12 -7.98 8.33
C CYS A 130 -3.59 -6.67 7.75
N ASN A 131 -4.52 -5.80 7.37
CA ASN A 131 -4.24 -4.55 6.70
C ASN A 131 -4.85 -3.41 7.53
N SER A 132 -4.01 -2.46 7.93
CA SER A 132 -4.44 -1.32 8.71
C SER A 132 -3.82 -0.04 8.16
N VAL A 133 -4.65 0.98 7.99
CA VAL A 133 -4.24 2.31 7.58
C VAL A 133 -4.32 3.22 8.79
N ARG A 134 -3.17 3.70 9.27
CA ARG A 134 -3.09 4.72 10.31
C ARG A 134 -2.82 6.06 9.68
N TYR A 135 -3.48 7.11 10.15
CA TYR A 135 -3.25 8.46 9.67
C TYR A 135 -3.11 9.44 10.82
N ARG A 136 -2.20 10.40 10.65
CA ARG A 136 -1.98 11.50 11.58
C ARG A 136 -2.69 12.74 11.06
N THR A 137 -3.35 13.45 11.96
CA THR A 137 -4.06 14.71 11.66
C THR A 137 -3.57 15.81 12.59
N SER A 138 -3.68 17.08 12.19
CA SER A 138 -3.42 18.21 13.10
C SER A 138 -4.47 18.37 14.21
N GLY A 139 -5.56 17.60 14.15
CA GLY A 139 -6.64 17.54 15.14
C GLY A 139 -7.97 17.12 14.52
N SER A 140 -8.90 16.65 15.35
CA SER A 140 -10.29 16.42 14.94
C SER A 140 -11.11 17.69 15.13
N GLY A 141 -11.62 18.25 14.05
CA GLY A 141 -12.42 19.46 14.11
C GLY A 141 -13.83 19.17 14.60
N GLY A 142 -14.05 18.99 15.91
CA GLY A 142 -15.34 18.96 16.61
C GLY A 142 -16.31 17.81 16.28
N GLU A 143 -16.32 17.29 15.05
CA GLU A 143 -17.26 16.30 14.52
C GLU A 143 -16.59 14.96 14.16
N GLY A 144 -15.39 14.70 14.66
CA GLY A 144 -14.62 13.48 14.34
C GLY A 144 -14.01 13.45 12.94
N MET A 145 -14.27 14.46 12.11
CA MET A 145 -13.62 14.65 10.81
C MET A 145 -12.21 15.26 10.98
N PRO A 146 -11.17 14.69 10.37
CA PRO A 146 -9.83 15.28 10.29
C PRO A 146 -9.85 16.70 9.71
N ASN A 147 -9.02 17.60 10.24
CA ASN A 147 -8.79 18.89 9.57
C ASN A 147 -8.00 18.71 8.27
N GLU A 148 -6.87 18.01 8.36
CA GLU A 148 -5.96 17.68 7.27
C GLU A 148 -5.16 16.40 7.60
N PHE A 149 -4.51 15.81 6.61
CA PHE A 149 -3.59 14.68 6.82
C PHE A 149 -2.14 15.15 6.91
N LEU A 150 -1.45 14.75 7.97
CA LEU A 150 -0.03 15.05 8.16
C LEU A 150 0.86 13.86 7.75
N ALA A 151 0.40 12.64 8.00
CA ALA A 151 1.11 11.42 7.64
C ALA A 151 0.13 10.25 7.46
N LEU A 152 0.48 9.31 6.60
CA LEU A 152 -0.29 8.11 6.29
C LEU A 152 0.60 6.89 6.39
N HIS A 153 0.17 5.90 7.15
CA HIS A 153 0.85 4.62 7.33
C HIS A 153 -0.10 3.52 6.89
N TRP A 154 0.38 2.63 6.05
CA TRP A 154 -0.31 1.38 5.80
C TRP A 154 0.58 0.24 6.23
N ASP A 155 0.13 -0.45 7.28
CA ASP A 155 0.76 -1.65 7.81
C ASP A 155 0.00 -2.88 7.32
N SER A 156 0.71 -3.76 6.63
CA SER A 156 0.21 -5.02 6.09
C SER A 156 1.00 -6.18 6.66
N TRP A 157 0.33 -7.15 7.26
CA TRP A 157 0.92 -8.32 7.88
C TRP A 157 0.34 -9.60 7.28
N ASP A 158 1.18 -10.58 6.96
CA ASP A 158 0.74 -11.87 6.41
C ASP A 158 0.35 -12.92 7.47
N TYR A 159 0.74 -12.68 8.73
CA TYR A 159 0.49 -13.57 9.88
C TYR A 159 1.01 -15.01 9.70
N GLY A 160 2.05 -15.21 8.86
CA GLY A 160 2.72 -16.49 8.64
C GLY A 160 1.99 -17.44 7.69
N ASN A 161 1.12 -16.91 6.83
CA ASN A 161 0.35 -17.70 5.86
C ASN A 161 1.14 -18.00 4.55
N ASP A 162 2.44 -17.80 4.55
CA ASP A 162 3.33 -17.98 3.39
C ASP A 162 4.02 -19.36 3.35
N GLY A 163 3.86 -20.17 4.40
CA GLY A 163 4.42 -21.52 4.49
C GLY A 163 5.85 -21.57 5.02
N GLU A 164 6.44 -20.44 5.40
CA GLU A 164 7.75 -20.37 6.05
C GLU A 164 7.58 -20.49 7.58
N GLU A 165 8.21 -21.50 8.19
CA GLU A 165 8.10 -21.69 9.63
C GLU A 165 8.80 -20.57 10.40
N GLY A 166 8.06 -19.86 11.24
CA GLY A 166 8.65 -19.03 12.31
C GLY A 166 8.61 -17.52 12.11
N TYR A 167 8.09 -17.02 10.99
CA TYR A 167 8.19 -15.60 10.67
C TYR A 167 6.85 -14.96 10.25
N LEU A 168 6.80 -13.64 10.41
CA LEU A 168 5.74 -12.76 9.93
C LEU A 168 6.37 -11.72 9.01
N ASP A 169 5.84 -11.59 7.80
CA ASP A 169 6.19 -10.50 6.89
C ASP A 169 5.29 -9.30 7.18
N ARG A 170 5.93 -8.15 7.44
CA ARG A 170 5.29 -6.84 7.49
C ARG A 170 5.74 -6.04 6.27
N ILE A 171 4.80 -5.50 5.52
CA ILE A 171 5.06 -4.46 4.54
C ILE A 171 4.43 -3.17 5.07
N GLN A 172 5.25 -2.13 5.20
CA GLN A 172 4.83 -0.83 5.65
C GLN A 172 5.03 0.20 4.55
N HIS A 173 3.96 0.91 4.22
CA HIS A 173 4.00 2.11 3.38
C HIS A 173 3.83 3.33 4.27
N VAL A 174 4.76 4.28 4.22
CA VAL A 174 4.67 5.55 4.97
C VAL A 174 4.74 6.71 3.98
N TYR A 175 3.73 7.57 4.02
CA TYR A 175 3.72 8.85 3.32
C TYR A 175 3.67 10.00 4.31
N ASP A 176 4.74 10.77 4.40
CA ASP A 176 4.79 12.07 5.07
C ASP A 176 4.19 13.10 4.09
N VAL A 177 2.96 13.53 4.38
CA VAL A 177 2.22 14.47 3.52
C VAL A 177 2.92 15.83 3.56
N THR A 178 3.38 16.25 4.73
CA THR A 178 3.97 17.59 4.95
C THR A 178 5.28 17.78 4.19
N ARG A 179 6.07 16.71 4.07
CA ARG A 179 7.34 16.70 3.32
C ARG A 179 7.21 16.12 1.93
N ASN A 180 6.02 15.64 1.58
CA ASN A 180 5.76 14.89 0.36
C ASN A 180 6.82 13.78 0.14
N TRP A 181 7.05 12.96 1.17
CA TRP A 181 8.06 11.91 1.14
C TRP A 181 7.45 10.55 1.43
N TYR A 182 7.78 9.56 0.61
CA TYR A 182 7.24 8.21 0.69
C TYR A 182 8.31 7.17 0.88
N VAL A 183 7.99 6.17 1.69
CA VAL A 183 8.87 5.08 2.08
C VAL A 183 8.10 3.77 2.03
N VAL A 184 8.74 2.73 1.52
CA VAL A 184 8.29 1.35 1.67
C VAL A 184 9.35 0.58 2.44
N ALA A 185 8.94 -0.06 3.52
CA ALA A 185 9.79 -0.94 4.32
C ALA A 185 9.19 -2.35 4.38
N LYS A 186 10.04 -3.37 4.21
CA LYS A 186 9.72 -4.76 4.49
C LYS A 186 10.44 -5.19 5.76
N GLY A 187 9.70 -5.67 6.74
CA GLY A 187 10.24 -6.22 7.96
C GLY A 187 9.91 -7.71 8.10
N LEU A 188 10.90 -8.48 8.52
CA LEU A 188 10.74 -9.88 8.93
C LEU A 188 10.73 -9.93 10.45
N TYR A 189 9.66 -10.49 11.01
CA TYR A 189 9.44 -10.58 12.44
C TYR A 189 9.33 -12.03 12.90
N ARG A 190 9.71 -12.30 14.14
CA ARG A 190 9.43 -13.56 14.82
C ARG A 190 8.23 -13.39 15.75
N TYR A 191 7.24 -14.25 15.63
CA TYR A 191 6.10 -14.30 16.54
C TYR A 191 6.52 -14.84 17.94
N PRO A 192 5.68 -14.67 18.98
CA PRO A 192 6.02 -15.11 20.35
C PRO A 192 6.25 -16.62 20.47
N GLN A 193 7.12 -17.06 21.38
CA GLN A 193 7.37 -18.49 21.59
C GLN A 193 6.09 -19.25 21.93
N GLY A 194 5.89 -20.42 21.31
CA GLY A 194 4.71 -21.27 21.53
C GLY A 194 3.53 -21.01 20.59
N CYS A 195 3.58 -19.94 19.78
CA CYS A 195 2.66 -19.76 18.67
C CYS A 195 3.11 -20.59 17.45
N VAL A 196 2.19 -20.96 16.58
CA VAL A 196 2.50 -21.63 15.30
C VAL A 196 1.73 -20.92 14.18
N PRO A 197 2.35 -20.70 13.01
CA PRO A 197 1.69 -20.06 11.89
C PRO A 197 0.63 -21.00 11.28
N PRO A 198 -0.46 -20.45 10.70
CA PRO A 198 -0.84 -19.04 10.77
C PRO A 198 -1.38 -18.68 12.16
N ILE A 199 -0.86 -17.59 12.78
CA ILE A 199 -1.31 -17.19 14.13
C ILE A 199 -2.67 -16.48 14.11
N SER A 200 -3.14 -16.11 12.92
CA SER A 200 -4.49 -15.62 12.61
C SER A 200 -4.98 -16.30 11.33
N SER A 201 -6.20 -16.86 11.36
CA SER A 201 -6.78 -17.60 10.24
C SER A 201 -8.08 -16.95 9.77
N PRO A 202 -8.47 -17.12 8.49
CA PRO A 202 -9.79 -16.70 8.03
C PRO A 202 -10.92 -17.31 8.88
N PRO A 203 -12.03 -16.57 9.13
CA PRO A 203 -12.34 -15.24 8.59
C PRO A 203 -11.68 -14.06 9.36
N ASP A 204 -11.13 -14.30 10.55
CA ASP A 204 -10.65 -13.26 11.46
C ASP A 204 -9.15 -12.99 11.28
N VAL A 205 -8.77 -12.60 10.06
CA VAL A 205 -7.38 -12.50 9.58
C VAL A 205 -6.52 -11.39 10.25
N CYS A 206 -7.10 -10.71 11.25
CA CYS A 206 -6.45 -9.73 12.12
C CYS A 206 -6.56 -10.09 13.61
N ASP A 207 -7.31 -11.13 13.98
CA ASP A 207 -7.53 -11.52 15.37
C ASP A 207 -6.69 -12.75 15.70
N ALA A 208 -5.40 -12.52 15.90
CA ALA A 208 -4.53 -13.53 16.49
C ALA A 208 -4.97 -13.80 17.94
N ARG A 209 -4.67 -14.99 18.46
CA ARG A 209 -4.84 -15.26 19.90
C ARG A 209 -4.08 -14.23 20.72
N GLU A 210 -4.60 -13.84 21.88
CA GLU A 210 -4.00 -12.82 22.75
C GLU A 210 -2.53 -13.12 23.06
N GLU A 211 -2.18 -14.38 23.33
CA GLU A 211 -0.79 -14.80 23.57
C GLU A 211 0.14 -14.66 22.35
N CYS A 212 -0.43 -14.56 21.15
CA CYS A 212 0.25 -14.42 19.87
C CYS A 212 0.14 -12.99 19.30
N LYS A 213 -0.38 -12.01 20.06
CA LYS A 213 -0.37 -10.60 19.65
C LYS A 213 1.02 -9.96 19.87
N PRO A 214 1.29 -8.78 19.28
CA PRO A 214 2.54 -8.07 19.50
C PRO A 214 2.83 -7.84 21.00
N PRO A 215 4.11 -7.71 21.41
CA PRO A 215 5.24 -7.34 20.57
C PRO A 215 5.90 -8.52 19.85
N TYR A 216 6.04 -8.40 18.52
CA TYR A 216 6.83 -9.31 17.70
C TYR A 216 8.30 -8.88 17.68
N ARG A 217 9.22 -9.84 17.59
CA ARG A 217 10.65 -9.54 17.55
C ARG A 217 11.09 -9.28 16.11
N LEU A 218 11.51 -8.05 15.81
CA LEU A 218 12.13 -7.71 14.53
C LEU A 218 13.45 -8.49 14.34
N LEU A 219 13.63 -9.11 13.18
CA LEU A 219 14.85 -9.82 12.80
C LEU A 219 15.62 -9.08 11.72
N LYS A 220 14.90 -8.59 10.70
CA LYS A 220 15.46 -7.85 9.59
C LYS A 220 14.45 -6.80 9.14
N GLU A 221 14.94 -5.61 8.82
CA GLU A 221 14.18 -4.58 8.13
C GLU A 221 14.97 -4.12 6.92
N GLU A 222 14.26 -3.95 5.80
CA GLU A 222 14.79 -3.51 4.53
C GLU A 222 13.91 -2.40 3.97
N ILE A 223 14.52 -1.28 3.60
CA ILE A 223 13.82 -0.20 2.90
C ILE A 223 13.85 -0.57 1.41
N LEU A 224 12.66 -0.79 0.86
CA LEU A 224 12.47 -1.14 -0.55
C LEU A 224 12.42 0.10 -1.44
N GLU A 225 11.87 1.19 -0.93
CA GLU A 225 11.64 2.42 -1.68
C GLU A 225 11.71 3.63 -0.75
N SER A 226 12.28 4.73 -1.24
CA SER A 226 12.31 6.02 -0.55
C SER A 226 12.44 7.13 -1.59
N ARG A 227 11.40 7.97 -1.73
CA ARG A 227 11.35 9.04 -2.73
C ARG A 227 10.23 10.05 -2.47
N PRO A 228 10.27 11.23 -3.09
CA PRO A 228 9.10 12.09 -3.15
C PRO A 228 8.01 11.49 -4.07
N LEU A 229 6.74 11.72 -3.75
CA LEU A 229 5.62 11.26 -4.60
C LEU A 229 5.19 12.31 -5.62
N ILE A 230 5.27 13.58 -5.25
CA ILE A 230 5.02 14.71 -6.14
C ILE A 230 6.37 15.32 -6.51
N PRO A 231 6.73 15.44 -7.80
CA PRO A 231 7.96 16.12 -8.18
C PRO A 231 7.92 17.61 -7.76
N GLU A 232 8.98 18.10 -7.12
CA GLU A 232 9.16 19.55 -6.96
C GLU A 232 9.31 20.19 -8.34
N ARG A 233 8.59 21.29 -8.60
CA ARG A 233 8.82 22.07 -9.82
C ARG A 233 10.20 22.73 -9.71
N ILE A 234 11.10 22.36 -10.61
CA ILE A 234 12.35 23.09 -10.87
C ILE A 234 12.02 24.43 -11.51
#